data_AF-A0A6P8B583-F1
#
_entry.id   AF-A0A6P8B583-F1
#
_cell.length_a   1.000
_cell.length_b   1.000
_cell.length_c   1.000
_cell.angle_alpha   90.00
_cell.angle_beta   90.00
_cell.angle_gamma   90.00
#
_symmetry.space_group_name_H-M   'P 1'
#
loop_
_entity.id
_entity.type
_entity.pdbx_description
1 polymer ?
#
loop_
_entity_poly.entity_id
_entity_poly.type
_entity_poly.pdbx_seq_one_letter_code
_entity_poly.pdbx_strand_id
1 'polypeptide(L)' 'MTSIIWEIGKARPTAIIEMLFATSFLEWFAEEAPCIYGDVIQYSNRSFPVSVFKQPVGVCGPITS' A
#
# COMPACT_ATOMS: atom_id res chain seq x y z
N MET A 1 -7.39 1.62 -22.12
CA MET A 1 -7.33 3.07 -21.82
C MET A 1 -8.67 3.79 -22.01
N THR A 2 -9.57 3.31 -22.88
CA THR A 2 -10.86 3.99 -23.17
C THR A 2 -12.02 3.62 -22.24
N SER A 3 -11.97 2.49 -21.52
CA SER A 3 -13.12 1.99 -20.72
C SER A 3 -13.60 3.01 -19.67
N ILE A 4 -12.69 3.67 -18.95
CA ILE A 4 -13.03 4.63 -17.89
C ILE A 4 -13.78 5.88 -18.41
N ILE A 5 -13.53 6.24 -19.68
CA ILE A 5 -14.22 7.36 -20.34
C ILE A 5 -15.67 6.97 -20.65
N TRP A 6 -15.90 5.71 -21.03
CA TRP A 6 -17.23 5.20 -21.37
C TRP A 6 -18.11 4.93 -20.15
N GLU A 7 -17.54 4.43 -19.05
CA GLU A 7 -18.31 4.10 -17.85
C GLU A 7 -18.59 5.29 -16.94
N ILE A 8 -17.63 6.21 -16.79
CA ILE A 8 -17.73 7.34 -15.85
C ILE A 8 -18.10 8.65 -16.58
N GLY A 9 -17.98 8.71 -17.91
CA GLY A 9 -18.31 9.90 -18.71
C GLY A 9 -17.31 11.06 -18.59
N LYS A 10 -16.11 10.82 -18.03
CA LYS A 10 -15.06 11.85 -17.85
C LYS A 10 -14.35 12.18 -19.16
N ALA A 11 -13.91 13.44 -19.30
CA ALA A 11 -13.12 13.87 -20.45
C ALA A 11 -11.77 13.13 -20.54
N ARG A 12 -11.32 12.85 -21.77
CA ARG A 12 -10.07 12.11 -22.05
C ARG A 12 -8.84 12.58 -21.24
N PRO A 13 -8.51 13.88 -21.15
CA PRO A 13 -7.33 14.32 -20.40
C PRO A 13 -7.45 14.03 -18.90
N THR A 14 -8.64 14.19 -18.33
CA THR A 14 -8.91 13.90 -16.91
C THR A 14 -8.78 12.41 -16.60
N ALA A 15 -9.27 11.55 -17.49
CA ALA A 15 -9.15 10.09 -17.36
C ALA A 15 -7.68 9.62 -17.35
N ILE A 16 -6.81 10.28 -18.12
CA ILE A 16 -5.37 9.97 -18.15
C ILE A 16 -4.71 10.35 -16.83
N ILE A 17 -5.04 11.53 -16.29
CA ILE A 17 -4.50 12.00 -15.00
C ILE A 17 -4.93 11.08 -13.86
N GLU A 18 -6.20 10.66 -13.85
CA GLU A 18 -6.73 9.72 -12.85
C GLU A 18 -6.03 8.35 -12.89
N MET A 19 -5.74 7.83 -14.08
CA MET A 19 -4.95 6.62 -14.24
C MET A 19 -3.53 6.79 -13.73
N LEU A 20 -2.89 7.91 -14.06
CA LEU A 20 -1.52 8.19 -13.61
C LEU A 20 -1.48 8.28 -12.08
N PHE A 21 -2.49 8.93 -11.49
CA PHE A 21 -2.64 9.03 -10.05
C PHE A 21 -2.80 7.64 -9.41
N ALA A 22 -3.67 6.78 -9.94
CA ALA A 22 -3.82 5.40 -9.46
C ALA A 22 -2.50 4.60 -9.58
N THR A 23 -1.74 4.83 -10.65
CA THR A 23 -0.44 4.17 -10.87
C THR A 23 0.59 4.60 -9.82
N SER A 24 0.58 5.87 -9.42
CA SER A 24 1.52 6.40 -8.41
C SER A 24 1.39 5.71 -7.05
N PHE A 25 0.17 5.30 -6.65
CA PHE A 25 -0.02 4.53 -5.42
C PHE A 25 0.60 3.15 -5.52
N LEU A 26 0.44 2.46 -6.65
CA LEU A 26 1.03 1.14 -6.84
C LEU A 26 2.56 1.20 -6.78
N GLU A 27 3.15 2.21 -7.41
CA GLU A 27 4.59 2.45 -7.38
C GLU A 27 5.09 2.71 -5.96
N TRP A 28 4.43 3.61 -5.23
CA TRP A 28 4.80 3.90 -3.85
C TRP A 28 4.64 2.68 -2.92
N PHE A 29 3.54 1.93 -3.03
CA PHE A 29 3.35 0.70 -2.24
C PHE A 29 4.38 -0.38 -2.57
N ALA A 30 4.86 -0.45 -3.82
CA ALA A 30 5.92 -1.36 -4.20
C ALA A 30 7.27 -0.98 -3.54
N GLU A 31 7.54 0.31 -3.40
CA GLU A 31 8.74 0.82 -2.70
C GLU A 31 8.65 0.67 -1.18
N GLU A 32 7.45 0.76 -0.60
CA GLU A 32 7.22 0.62 0.84
C GLU A 32 7.15 -0.84 1.31
N ALA A 33 6.82 -1.79 0.42
CA ALA A 33 6.77 -3.22 0.74
C ALA A 33 8.07 -3.78 1.39
N PRO A 34 9.30 -3.43 0.92
CA PRO A 34 10.53 -3.83 1.59
C PRO A 34 10.85 -3.03 2.87
N CYS A 35 10.22 -1.88 3.10
CA CYS A 35 10.49 -0.99 4.23
C CYS A 35 9.74 -1.38 5.52
N ILE A 36 9.24 -2.61 5.62
CA ILE A 36 8.54 -3.10 6.80
C ILE A 36 9.57 -3.53 7.87
N TYR A 37 10.03 -2.57 8.66
CA TYR A 37 10.95 -2.81 9.77
C TYR A 37 10.24 -3.37 11.01
N GLY A 38 10.87 -4.38 11.62
CA GLY A 38 10.64 -4.82 12.99
C GLY A 38 11.54 -4.07 13.99
N ASP A 39 11.35 -4.33 15.29
CA ASP A 39 12.15 -3.74 16.37
C ASP A 39 12.72 -4.84 17.29
N VAL A 40 13.87 -4.59 17.92
CA VAL A 40 14.47 -5.50 18.90
C VAL A 40 14.65 -4.75 20.22
N ILE A 41 13.76 -5.07 21.16
CA ILE A 41 13.72 -4.42 22.47
C ILE A 41 14.59 -5.21 23.44
N GLN A 42 15.53 -4.51 24.10
CA GLN A 42 16.35 -5.09 25.14
C GLN A 42 15.53 -5.19 26.43
N TYR A 43 15.35 -6.41 26.95
CA TYR A 43 14.69 -6.63 28.22
C TYR A 43 15.66 -6.37 29.40
N SER A 44 15.13 -6.14 30.61
CA SER A 44 15.94 -5.89 31.81
C SER A 44 16.92 -7.02 32.13
N ASN A 45 16.61 -8.24 31.68
CA ASN A 45 17.50 -9.38 31.67
C ASN A 45 18.12 -9.56 30.27
N ARG A 46 19.44 -9.31 30.17
CA ARG A 46 20.23 -9.38 28.93
C ARG A 46 20.22 -10.76 28.24
N SER A 47 19.78 -11.81 28.95
CA SER A 47 19.64 -13.15 28.40
C SER A 47 18.37 -13.35 27.55
N PHE A 48 17.42 -12.41 27.57
CA PHE A 48 16.14 -12.54 26.87
C PHE A 48 15.87 -11.33 25.97
N PRO A 49 16.48 -11.26 24.77
CA PRO A 49 16.09 -10.25 23.78
C PRO A 49 14.67 -10.52 23.26
N VAL A 50 13.85 -9.48 23.13
CA VAL A 50 12.50 -9.56 22.57
C VAL A 50 12.52 -8.93 21.18
N SER A 51 12.00 -9.63 20.17
CA SER A 51 11.88 -9.13 18.80
C SER A 51 10.42 -8.91 18.45
N VAL A 52 10.15 -7.81 17.75
CA VAL A 52 8.83 -7.40 17.26
C VAL A 52 8.86 -7.46 15.75
N PHE A 53 8.03 -8.33 15.17
CA PHE A 53 7.87 -8.47 13.73
C PHE A 53 6.49 -7.95 13.33
N LYS A 54 6.41 -7.24 12.20
CA LYS A 54 5.14 -6.86 11.58
C LYS A 54 4.72 -7.96 10.62
N GLN A 55 3.48 -8.45 10.75
CA GLN A 55 2.92 -9.51 9.93
C GLN A 55 1.68 -9.00 9.18
N PRO A 56 1.35 -9.57 8.00
CA PRO A 56 0.13 -9.23 7.30
C PRO A 56 -1.10 -9.68 8.10
N VAL A 57 -2.14 -8.84 8.13
CA VAL A 57 -3.39 -9.09 8.87
C VAL A 57 -4.19 -10.26 8.27
N GLY A 58 -4.11 -10.48 6.96
CA GLY A 58 -4.84 -11.53 6.25
C GLY A 58 -5.78 -10.98 5.19
N VAL A 59 -7.01 -11.51 5.14
CA VAL A 59 -8.01 -11.15 4.12
C VAL A 59 -8.59 -9.75 4.40
N CYS A 60 -8.55 -8.88 3.38
CA CYS A 60 -9.13 -7.53 3.43
C CYS A 60 -10.19 -7.36 2.34
N GLY A 61 -11.35 -6.76 2.68
CA GLY A 61 -12.45 -6.46 1.75
C GLY A 61 -12.65 -4.96 1.58
N PRO A 62 -11.92 -4.29 0.67
CA PRO A 62 -12.09 -2.86 0.43
C PRO A 62 -13.41 -2.58 -0.30
N ILE A 63 -14.10 -1.51 0.10
CA ILE A 63 -15.29 -0.99 -0.58
C ILE A 63 -14.96 0.45 -1.01
N THR A 64 -15.05 0.71 -2.32
CA THR A 64 -14.80 2.03 -2.91
C THR A 64 -16.06 2.53 -3.60
N SER A 65 -16.38 3.82 -3.42
CA SER A 65 -17.51 4.51 -4.04
C SER A 65 -17.16 5.16 -5.37
#